data_AF-A0A959KM78-F1
#
_entry.id   AF-A0A959KM78-F1
#
_cell.length_a   1.000
_cell.length_b   1.000
_cell.length_c   1.000
_cell.angle_alpha   90.00
_cell.angle_beta   90.00
_cell.angle_gamma   90.00
#
_symmetry.space_group_name_H-M   'P 1'
#
loop_
_entity.id
_entity.type
_entity.pdbx_description
1 polymer ?
#
loop_
_entity_poly.entity_id
_entity_poly.type
_entity_poly.pdbx_seq_one_letter_code
_entity_poly.pdbx_strand_id
1 'polypeptide(L)'
;STAAQCFLALSSGRPAFTETVFWHHGLLTDEQGGKLSKSQGAASLQAWRERGRSPEELFRQAAEWLRLPPLGNLSELLAAYSGRTT
;
A
#
# COMPACT_ATOMS: atom_id res chain seq x y z
N SER A 1 3.79 13.36 7.81
CA SER A 1 5.25 13.45 7.97
C SER A 1 5.61 12.88 9.33
N THR A 2 6.53 11.92 9.39
CA THR A 2 6.97 11.26 10.64
C THR A 2 7.50 12.27 11.64
N ALA A 3 8.37 13.19 11.20
CA ALA A 3 8.95 14.21 12.07
C ALA A 3 7.89 15.10 12.75
N ALA A 4 6.85 15.51 12.01
CA ALA A 4 5.77 16.31 12.58
C ALA A 4 4.93 15.52 13.62
N GLN A 5 4.72 14.22 13.39
CA GLN A 5 4.01 13.36 14.33
C GLN A 5 4.84 13.17 15.62
N CYS A 6 6.15 12.98 15.52
CA CYS A 6 7.05 12.91 16.69
C CYS A 6 7.09 14.24 17.45
N PHE A 7 7.16 15.37 16.74
CA PHE A 7 7.11 16.68 17.37
C PHE A 7 5.84 16.87 18.21
N LEU A 8 4.67 16.56 17.63
CA LEU A 8 3.38 16.65 18.33
C LEU A 8 3.31 15.71 19.53
N ALA A 9 3.85 14.50 19.41
CA ALA A 9 3.90 13.56 20.51
C ALA A 9 4.69 14.10 21.70
N LEU A 10 5.87 14.68 21.44
CA LEU A 10 6.69 15.30 22.49
C LEU A 10 5.98 16.52 23.09
N SER A 11 5.43 17.41 22.27
CA SER A 11 4.75 18.62 22.75
C SER A 11 3.45 18.34 23.51
N SER A 12 2.85 17.16 23.31
CA SER A 12 1.61 16.74 23.99
C SER A 12 1.84 15.80 25.17
N GLY A 13 3.10 15.61 25.60
CA GLY A 13 3.42 14.75 26.75
C GLY A 13 3.22 13.25 26.47
N ARG A 14 3.35 12.83 25.21
CA ARG A 14 3.21 11.43 24.76
C ARG A 14 4.53 10.89 24.18
N PRO A 15 5.64 10.93 24.92
CA PRO A 15 6.96 10.58 24.39
C PRO A 15 7.03 9.14 23.89
N ALA A 16 6.28 8.19 24.48
CA ALA A 16 6.27 6.80 24.05
C ALA A 16 5.92 6.60 22.55
N PHE A 17 5.24 7.56 21.91
CA PHE A 17 4.95 7.49 20.48
C PHE A 17 6.21 7.56 19.61
N THR A 18 7.31 8.16 20.08
CA THR A 18 8.57 8.25 19.32
C THR A 18 9.22 6.88 19.11
N GLU A 19 8.87 5.89 19.92
CA GLU A 19 9.32 4.51 19.80
C GLU A 19 8.54 3.70 18.77
N THR A 20 7.54 4.31 18.12
CA THR A 20 6.78 3.67 17.04
C THR A 20 7.67 3.44 15.83
N VAL A 21 7.68 2.23 15.29
CA VAL A 21 8.38 1.91 14.03
C VAL A 21 7.52 2.37 12.85
N PHE A 22 8.09 3.23 12.00
CA PHE A 22 7.42 3.73 10.78
C PHE A 22 7.92 2.99 9.55
N TRP A 23 7.01 2.26 8.89
CA TRP A 23 7.28 1.65 7.59
C TRP A 23 6.83 2.59 6.47
N HIS A 24 7.81 3.12 5.73
CA HIS A 24 7.54 3.98 4.58
C HIS A 24 7.54 3.17 3.29
N HIS A 25 6.35 2.90 2.76
CA HIS A 25 6.22 2.27 1.45
C HIS A 25 6.37 3.31 0.33
N GLY A 26 7.05 2.90 -0.74
CA GLY A 26 7.14 3.69 -1.96
C GLY A 26 5.77 3.93 -2.60
N LEU A 27 5.67 4.97 -3.41
CA LEU A 27 4.46 5.24 -4.17
C LEU A 27 4.36 4.29 -5.37
N LEU A 28 3.15 3.86 -5.67
CA LEU A 28 2.87 3.18 -6.94
C LEU A 28 2.83 4.21 -8.07
N THR A 29 3.52 3.90 -9.15
CA THR A 29 3.58 4.73 -10.36
C THR A 29 2.95 3.99 -11.54
N ASP A 30 2.44 4.75 -12.50
CA ASP A 30 2.07 4.22 -13.82
C ASP A 30 3.31 3.97 -14.69
N GLU A 31 3.08 3.51 -15.92
CA GLU A 31 4.13 3.22 -16.92
C GLU A 31 4.97 4.44 -17.31
N GLN A 32 4.45 5.65 -17.09
CA GLN A 32 5.10 6.93 -17.41
C GLN A 32 5.80 7.54 -16.18
N GLY A 33 5.81 6.83 -15.05
CA GLY A 33 6.35 7.32 -13.78
C GLY A 33 5.43 8.28 -13.03
N GLY A 34 4.20 8.49 -13.53
CA GLY A 34 3.17 9.29 -12.89
C GLY A 34 2.65 8.61 -11.63
N LYS A 35 2.49 9.37 -10.55
CA LYS A 35 1.95 8.85 -9.30
C LYS A 35 0.50 8.41 -9.48
N LEU A 36 0.20 7.14 -9.24
CA LEU A 36 -1.17 6.65 -9.13
C LEU A 36 -1.81 7.29 -7.89
N SER A 37 -2.64 8.32 -8.12
CA SER A 37 -3.30 9.06 -7.06
C SER A 37 -4.77 9.30 -7.39
N LYS A 38 -5.63 9.23 -6.37
CA LYS A 38 -7.08 9.45 -6.49
C LYS A 38 -7.41 10.81 -7.14
N SER A 39 -6.58 11.83 -6.91
CA SER A 39 -6.73 13.17 -7.49
C SER A 39 -6.42 13.24 -8.99
N GLN A 40 -5.71 12.26 -9.56
CA GLN A 40 -5.44 12.18 -10.99
C GLN A 40 -6.39 11.21 -11.72
N GLY A 41 -7.50 10.83 -11.09
CA GLY A 41 -8.47 9.90 -11.68
C GLY A 41 -8.01 8.44 -11.70
N ALA A 42 -6.90 8.11 -11.03
CA ALA A 42 -6.47 6.73 -10.85
C ALA A 42 -7.58 5.95 -10.12
N ALA A 43 -8.08 4.91 -10.78
CA ALA A 43 -9.37 4.28 -10.55
C ALA A 43 -9.64 3.94 -9.08
N SER A 44 -10.72 4.50 -8.52
CA SER A 44 -11.20 4.08 -7.21
C SER A 44 -11.64 2.61 -7.24
N LEU A 45 -11.61 1.94 -6.08
CA LEU A 45 -12.18 0.58 -5.96
C LEU A 45 -13.68 0.55 -6.29
N GLN A 46 -14.37 1.70 -6.21
CA GLN A 46 -15.74 1.85 -6.69
C GLN A 46 -15.79 1.78 -8.22
N ALA A 47 -15.03 2.63 -8.92
CA ALA A 47 -14.98 2.62 -10.38
C ALA A 47 -14.51 1.25 -10.92
N TRP A 48 -13.63 0.56 -10.20
CA TRP A 48 -13.21 -0.81 -10.53
C TRP A 48 -14.39 -1.80 -10.53
N ARG A 49 -15.21 -1.76 -9.46
CA ARG A 49 -16.41 -2.60 -9.33
C ARG A 49 -17.47 -2.23 -10.36
N GLU A 50 -17.70 -0.94 -10.59
CA GLU A 50 -18.67 -0.45 -11.58
C GLU A 50 -18.30 -0.87 -13.02
N ARG A 51 -17.01 -1.03 -13.30
CA ARG A 51 -16.51 -1.58 -14.58
C ARG A 51 -16.58 -3.11 -14.68
N GLY A 52 -17.09 -3.80 -13.67
CA GLY A 52 -17.19 -5.26 -13.64
C GLY A 52 -15.86 -5.99 -13.51
N ARG A 53 -14.78 -5.27 -13.12
CA ARG A 53 -13.45 -5.86 -12.96
C ARG A 53 -13.41 -6.71 -11.70
N SER A 54 -12.78 -7.89 -11.79
CA SER A 54 -12.78 -8.82 -10.66
C SER A 54 -11.79 -8.38 -9.57
N PRO A 55 -11.99 -8.80 -8.30
CA PRO A 55 -10.99 -8.66 -7.26
C PRO A 55 -9.69 -9.42 -7.57
N GLU A 56 -9.78 -10.53 -8.30
CA GLU A 56 -8.63 -11.35 -8.70
C GLU A 56 -7.63 -10.55 -9.56
N GLU A 57 -8.13 -9.74 -10.49
CA GLU A 57 -7.28 -8.84 -11.30
C GLU A 57 -6.49 -7.86 -10.42
N LEU A 58 -7.09 -7.38 -9.33
CA LEU A 58 -6.43 -6.47 -8.40
C LEU A 58 -5.32 -7.19 -7.61
N PHE A 59 -5.56 -8.43 -7.17
CA PHE A 59 -4.54 -9.24 -6.50
C PHE A 59 -3.37 -9.58 -7.43
N ARG A 60 -3.66 -9.85 -8.71
CA ARG A 60 -2.64 -10.09 -9.72
C ARG A 60 -1.77 -8.84 -9.94
N GLN A 61 -2.40 -7.67 -10.05
CA GLN A 61 -1.67 -6.40 -10.17
C GLN A 61 -0.84 -6.09 -8.91
N ALA A 62 -1.36 -6.38 -7.72
CA ALA A 62 -0.60 -6.24 -6.49
C ALA A 62 0.61 -7.19 -6.43
N ALA A 63 0.45 -8.42 -6.93
CA ALA A 63 1.54 -9.38 -7.04
C ALA A 63 2.69 -8.84 -7.90
N GLU A 64 2.37 -8.24 -9.05
CA GLU A 64 3.37 -7.62 -9.94
C GLU A 64 4.14 -6.50 -9.24
N TRP A 65 3.45 -5.57 -8.56
CA TRP A 65 4.10 -4.49 -7.81
C TRP A 65 5.01 -4.99 -6.69
N LEU A 66 4.61 -6.08 -6.04
CA LEU A 66 5.39 -6.74 -4.99
C LEU A 66 6.43 -7.71 -5.56
N ARG A 67 6.50 -7.90 -6.89
CA ARG A 67 7.36 -8.89 -7.55
C ARG A 67 7.15 -10.31 -7.01
N LEU A 68 5.89 -10.70 -6.79
CA LEU A 68 5.47 -12.01 -6.34
C LEU A 68 4.93 -12.85 -7.52
N PRO A 69 4.84 -14.18 -7.39
CA PRO A 69 4.07 -15.00 -8.34
C PRO A 69 2.63 -14.51 -8.46
N PRO A 70 1.92 -14.75 -9.57
CA PRO A 70 0.52 -14.36 -9.72
C PRO A 70 -0.36 -14.86 -8.57
N LEU A 71 -1.19 -13.96 -8.02
CA LEU A 71 -2.08 -14.22 -6.88
C LEU A 71 -3.51 -13.87 -7.27
N GLY A 72 -4.48 -14.65 -6.79
CA GLY A 72 -5.90 -14.40 -7.02
C GLY A 72 -6.67 -13.91 -5.80
N ASN A 73 -6.10 -14.03 -4.61
CA ASN A 73 -6.79 -13.72 -3.36
C ASN A 73 -5.84 -13.38 -2.20
N LEU A 74 -6.43 -12.97 -1.07
CA LEU A 74 -5.70 -12.60 0.14
C LEU A 74 -4.91 -13.77 0.75
N SER A 75 -5.49 -14.98 0.78
CA SER A 75 -4.83 -16.14 1.38
C SER A 75 -3.53 -16.47 0.66
N GLU A 76 -3.53 -16.44 -0.66
CA GLU A 76 -2.33 -16.62 -1.48
C GLU A 76 -1.30 -15.51 -1.25
N LEU A 77 -1.74 -14.24 -1.17
CA LEU A 77 -0.85 -13.11 -0.87
C LEU A 77 -0.14 -13.27 0.47
N LEU A 78 -0.87 -13.65 1.53
CA LEU A 78 -0.30 -13.83 2.86
C LEU A 78 0.68 -15.01 2.89
N ALA A 79 0.38 -16.10 2.18
CA ALA A 79 1.29 -17.24 2.06
C ALA A 79 2.60 -16.85 1.35
N ALA A 80 2.50 -16.10 0.25
CA ALA A 80 3.66 -15.64 -0.52
C ALA A 80 4.50 -14.59 0.24
N TYR A 81 3.86 -13.72 1.02
CA TYR A 81 4.54 -12.65 1.75
C TYR A 81 5.19 -13.14 3.06
N SER A 82 4.58 -14.09 3.76
CA SER A 82 5.16 -14.69 4.99
C SER A 82 6.48 -15.43 4.75
N GLY A 83 6.77 -15.83 3.50
CA GLY A 83 8.05 -16.42 3.10
C GLY A 83 9.17 -15.42 2.86
N ARG A 84 8.88 -14.11 2.87
CA ARG A 84 9.88 -13.03 2.77
C ARG A 84 10.17 -12.46 4.15
N THR A 85 10.94 -13.19 4.95
CA THR A 85 11.56 -12.58 6.13
C THR A 85 12.62 -11.58 5.63
N THR A 86 12.52 -10.35 6.13
CA THR A 86 13.41 -9.23 5.79
C THR A 86 14.80 -9.43 6.40
#